data_AF-A0AAF0TS02-F1
#
_entry.id   AF-A0AAF0TS02-F1
#
_cell.length_a   1.000
_cell.length_b   1.000
_cell.length_c   1.000
_cell.angle_alpha   90.00
_cell.angle_beta   90.00
_cell.angle_gamma   90.00
#
_symmetry.space_group_name_H-M   'P 1'
#
loop_
_entity.id
_entity.type
_entity.pdbx_description
1 polymer ?
#
loop_
_entity_poly.entity_id
_entity_poly.type
_entity_poly.pdbx_seq_one_letter_code
_entity_poly.pdbx_strand_id
1 'polypeptide(L)'
;MFPRLIQSQEDEFIHGCDVNVGIHHHNRVNGDPCLVLTSDPKPRLRWTADLHERFIDAVTQLGGPSSPLQGLHINWGKSYIYPVNEVPRIDSLANILEGKIGELSTIYLGMPLGDKSKSKSIWNNVLEKCEKKLANWKSQYLSLGGRATLINSVLDALPTYMMSVYPMPASVRDRLDAIRRNFLWQGNCDPNKHKFHLVKWNEVLVSKKEGGLGTRNLKIQNHSLLMKWLWRFASQEQSLWKDAIKARYGMETRWISNIATQPYGTGVWRTIRNLWPKLINKCTIKIGDGGKILFWEEVWVGQASLKASFPDLFSLSLQKVAIVKEMRDAQGWNLRFRRPLNDWEVNRMVEFLNILERYKELSNGEDKLLWAPDTQGRFSVGTAYRNSQRTHSIKLLAMENDLES
;
A
#
# COMPACT_ATOMS: atom_id res chain seq x y z
N MET A 1 -3.17 0.48 -9.04
CA MET A 1 -2.11 1.30 -9.66
C MET A 1 -2.38 2.70 -9.15
N PHE A 2 -1.59 3.22 -8.20
CA PHE A 2 -1.49 4.67 -8.05
C PHE A 2 -0.87 5.16 -9.36
N PRO A 3 -1.34 6.26 -9.94
CA PRO A 3 -1.11 6.59 -11.34
C PRO A 3 0.39 6.62 -11.64
N ARG A 4 0.77 6.06 -12.80
CA ARG A 4 2.05 6.36 -13.43
C ARG A 4 2.07 7.86 -13.69
N LEU A 5 2.66 8.63 -12.78
CA LEU A 5 3.12 9.98 -13.08
C LEU A 5 4.42 9.80 -13.87
N ILE A 6 4.32 10.07 -15.17
CA ILE A 6 5.36 10.68 -16.01
C ILE A 6 6.78 10.18 -15.71
N GLN A 7 7.14 9.04 -16.30
CA GLN A 7 8.51 8.84 -16.79
C GLN A 7 8.49 9.34 -18.23
N SER A 8 8.88 10.60 -18.41
CA SER A 8 9.38 11.10 -19.69
C SER A 8 10.85 11.46 -19.48
N GLN A 9 11.66 10.94 -20.38
CA GLN A 9 13.09 11.14 -20.55
C GLN A 9 13.63 12.49 -20.04
N GLU A 10 14.50 12.45 -19.04
CA GLU A 10 15.54 13.45 -18.79
C GLU A 10 16.81 12.70 -18.32
N ASP A 11 17.29 11.81 -19.20
CA ASP A 11 18.68 11.32 -19.18
C ASP A 11 19.34 11.91 -20.43
N GLU A 12 19.69 13.18 -20.37
CA GLU A 12 20.76 13.85 -21.13
C GLU A 12 20.67 15.35 -20.85
N PHE A 13 21.82 15.95 -20.57
CA PHE A 13 22.10 17.35 -20.23
C PHE A 13 22.34 17.65 -18.75
N ILE A 14 23.55 18.17 -18.54
CA ILE A 14 24.15 18.78 -17.34
C ILE A 14 24.92 17.80 -16.44
N HIS A 15 25.96 17.19 -17.02
CA HIS A 15 27.25 17.08 -16.33
C HIS A 15 27.92 18.46 -16.33
N GLY A 16 28.32 18.93 -15.15
CA GLY A 16 29.24 20.06 -15.00
C GLY A 16 28.75 21.11 -14.02
N CYS A 17 29.19 20.97 -12.77
CA CYS A 17 29.85 22.01 -11.98
C CYS A 17 29.70 21.70 -10.49
N ASP A 18 30.78 21.18 -9.90
CA ASP A 18 31.05 21.28 -8.47
C ASP A 18 30.96 22.74 -8.02
N VAL A 19 30.18 23.02 -6.97
CA VAL A 19 30.37 24.26 -6.21
C VAL A 19 30.29 23.95 -4.72
N ASN A 20 31.45 24.12 -4.10
CA ASN A 20 31.71 24.09 -2.66
C ASN A 20 30.74 24.95 -1.86
N VAL A 21 30.35 24.43 -0.70
CA VAL A 21 29.68 25.18 0.36
C VAL A 21 30.68 26.12 1.02
N GLY A 22 30.54 27.42 0.77
CA GLY A 22 31.26 28.49 1.45
C GLY A 22 30.27 29.53 1.99
N ILE A 23 30.20 29.64 3.32
CA ILE A 23 29.41 30.65 4.03
C ILE A 23 30.25 31.92 4.14
N HIS A 24 29.80 33.03 3.56
CA HIS A 24 30.28 34.36 3.93
C HIS A 24 29.13 35.37 4.05
N HIS A 25 29.05 35.99 5.22
CA HIS A 25 28.24 37.16 5.53
C HIS A 25 28.85 38.42 4.87
N HIS A 26 28.06 39.20 4.13
CA HIS A 26 27.79 40.61 4.46
C HIS A 26 26.83 41.32 3.47
N ASN A 27 26.04 42.20 4.08
CA ASN A 27 25.52 43.50 3.62
C ASN A 27 24.32 43.60 2.66
N ARG A 28 23.29 44.25 3.22
CA ARG A 28 22.05 44.74 2.58
C ARG A 28 22.35 45.74 1.46
N VAL A 29 21.73 45.56 0.30
CA VAL A 29 21.13 46.62 -0.52
C VAL A 29 19.90 46.03 -1.26
N ASN A 30 18.75 46.66 -1.04
CA ASN A 30 17.47 46.69 -1.79
C ASN A 30 17.06 45.52 -2.71
N GLY A 31 15.91 44.92 -2.38
CA GLY A 31 15.08 44.10 -3.27
C GLY A 31 14.83 42.69 -2.73
N ASP A 32 13.55 42.38 -2.49
CA ASP A 32 12.94 41.07 -2.18
C ASP A 32 12.99 40.53 -0.73
N PRO A 33 11.84 40.50 -0.03
CA PRO A 33 11.69 39.75 1.21
C PRO A 33 11.27 38.29 0.95
N CYS A 34 12.13 37.40 1.45
CA CYS A 34 11.78 36.26 2.31
C CYS A 34 11.46 34.90 1.66
N LEU A 35 12.51 34.07 1.63
CA LEU A 35 12.46 32.69 2.15
C LEU A 35 11.60 32.63 3.42
N VAL A 36 10.37 32.14 3.31
CA VAL A 36 9.59 31.71 4.47
C VAL A 36 9.95 30.26 4.75
N LEU A 37 11.06 30.05 5.47
CA LEU A 37 11.22 28.85 6.29
C LEU A 37 10.21 28.96 7.43
N THR A 38 9.00 28.48 7.17
CA THR A 38 7.95 28.39 8.19
C THR A 38 8.39 27.38 9.25
N SER A 39 8.45 27.82 10.50
CA SER A 39 8.64 27.03 11.72
C SER A 39 7.41 26.18 12.08
N ASP A 40 6.76 25.58 11.09
CA ASP A 40 5.73 24.55 11.29
C ASP A 40 6.35 23.17 11.02
N PRO A 41 6.23 22.19 11.94
CA PRO A 41 6.76 20.83 11.75
C PRO A 41 6.00 20.02 10.68
N LYS A 42 5.12 20.65 9.88
CA LYS A 42 4.39 20.03 8.77
C LYS A 42 4.40 20.96 7.56
N PRO A 43 5.14 20.64 6.49
CA PRO A 43 5.10 21.41 5.26
C PRO A 43 3.72 21.25 4.63
N ARG A 44 2.87 22.26 4.78
CA ARG A 44 1.68 22.42 3.93
C ARG A 44 2.13 23.30 2.76
N LEU A 45 2.04 22.77 1.54
CA LEU A 45 2.13 23.60 0.33
C LEU A 45 1.10 24.72 0.46
N ARG A 46 1.57 25.96 0.65
CA ARG A 46 0.72 27.15 0.59
C ARG A 46 0.78 27.69 -0.83
N TRP A 47 -0.39 28.00 -1.39
CA TRP A 47 -0.47 28.69 -2.67
C TRP A 47 0.01 30.14 -2.47
N THR A 48 1.21 30.45 -2.97
CA THR A 48 1.80 31.81 -2.92
C THR A 48 1.54 32.57 -4.23
N ALA A 49 1.69 33.90 -4.20
CA ALA A 49 1.55 34.73 -5.41
C ALA A 49 2.60 34.37 -6.47
N ASP A 50 3.84 34.09 -6.07
CA ASP A 50 4.91 33.61 -6.97
C ASP A 50 4.56 32.27 -7.62
N LEU A 51 4.05 31.30 -6.85
CA LEU A 51 3.65 30.00 -7.38
C LEU A 51 2.43 30.10 -8.30
N HIS A 52 1.57 31.10 -8.07
CA HIS A 52 0.46 31.44 -8.95
C HIS A 52 0.97 31.96 -10.30
N GLU A 53 1.89 32.93 -10.33
CA GLU A 53 2.44 33.48 -11.57
C GLU A 53 3.19 32.41 -12.38
N ARG A 54 4.05 31.62 -11.73
CA ARG A 54 4.78 30.51 -12.38
C ARG A 54 3.84 29.45 -12.96
N PHE A 55 2.73 29.18 -12.29
CA PHE A 55 1.72 28.25 -12.80
C PHE A 55 0.99 28.83 -14.01
N ILE A 56 0.60 30.11 -13.97
CA ILE A 56 -0.02 30.79 -15.11
C ILE A 56 0.94 30.77 -16.31
N ASP A 57 2.21 31.15 -16.15
CA ASP A 57 3.20 31.12 -17.22
C ASP A 57 3.36 29.73 -17.84
N ALA A 58 3.47 28.69 -16.99
CA ALA A 58 3.59 27.31 -17.46
C ALA A 58 2.34 26.85 -18.25
N VAL A 59 1.13 27.23 -17.81
CA VAL A 59 -0.10 26.83 -18.49
C VAL A 59 -0.32 27.66 -19.76
N THR A 60 0.01 28.95 -19.76
CA THR A 60 -0.05 29.81 -20.96
C THR A 60 0.95 29.34 -22.02
N GLN A 61 2.13 28.83 -21.63
CA GLN A 61 3.07 28.19 -22.54
C GLN A 61 2.55 26.86 -23.13
N LEU A 62 1.70 26.14 -22.39
CA LEU A 62 1.12 24.86 -22.82
C LEU A 62 -0.22 24.98 -23.57
N GLY A 63 -0.96 26.07 -23.37
CA GLY A 63 -2.36 26.20 -23.78
C GLY A 63 -2.73 27.53 -24.43
N GLY A 64 -1.78 28.45 -24.63
CA GLY A 64 -2.04 29.71 -25.32
C GLY A 64 -2.39 29.49 -26.81
N PRO A 65 -3.20 30.37 -27.42
CA PRO A 65 -3.53 30.32 -28.86
C PRO A 65 -2.32 30.40 -29.80
N SER A 66 -1.12 30.65 -29.25
CA SER A 66 0.14 30.80 -29.98
C SER A 66 1.27 29.86 -29.52
N SER A 67 0.99 28.73 -28.84
CA SER A 67 2.03 27.74 -28.53
C SER A 67 2.19 26.70 -29.66
N PRO A 68 3.26 26.72 -30.47
CA PRO A 68 3.41 25.86 -31.66
C PRO A 68 4.15 24.54 -31.39
N LEU A 69 4.33 24.12 -30.13
CA LEU A 69 5.34 23.10 -29.84
C LEU A 69 4.86 21.64 -29.84
N GLN A 70 3.56 21.31 -29.79
CA GLN A 70 3.16 19.89 -29.70
C GLN A 70 1.90 19.43 -30.46
N GLY A 71 1.18 20.27 -31.21
CA GLY A 71 0.00 19.81 -31.99
C GLY A 71 -1.13 19.17 -31.15
N LEU A 72 -1.08 19.32 -29.83
CA LEU A 72 -2.06 18.85 -28.86
C LEU A 72 -2.88 20.05 -28.37
N HIS A 73 -4.21 19.91 -28.37
CA HIS A 73 -5.12 20.94 -27.88
C HIS A 73 -5.86 20.46 -26.63
N ILE A 74 -5.96 21.35 -25.64
CA ILE A 74 -6.73 21.09 -24.41
C ILE A 74 -8.24 21.09 -24.76
N ASN A 75 -8.96 20.06 -24.33
CA ASN A 75 -10.41 20.04 -24.42
C ASN A 75 -11.01 20.70 -23.18
N TRP A 76 -11.31 21.99 -23.26
CA TRP A 76 -11.90 22.74 -22.15
C TRP A 76 -13.28 22.23 -21.71
N GLY A 77 -14.05 21.60 -22.61
CA GLY A 77 -15.31 20.96 -22.26
C GLY A 77 -15.18 19.74 -21.34
N LYS A 78 -13.99 19.12 -21.29
CA LYS A 78 -13.65 17.99 -20.41
C LYS A 78 -12.69 18.36 -19.28
N SER A 79 -12.15 19.58 -19.30
CA SER A 79 -11.12 20.02 -18.35
C SER A 79 -11.74 20.78 -17.19
N TYR A 80 -11.29 20.45 -15.99
CA TYR A 80 -11.80 21.04 -14.76
C TYR A 80 -10.65 21.38 -13.83
N ILE A 81 -10.81 22.48 -13.10
CA ILE A 81 -9.89 22.93 -12.07
C ILE A 81 -10.50 22.53 -10.73
N TYR A 82 -9.74 21.79 -9.91
CA TYR A 82 -10.18 21.30 -8.61
C TYR A 82 -9.36 21.96 -7.49
N PRO A 83 -9.97 22.78 -6.62
CA PRO A 83 -9.26 23.31 -5.46
C PRO A 83 -8.95 22.19 -4.47
N VAL A 84 -7.68 22.07 -4.07
CA VAL A 84 -7.28 21.20 -2.96
C VAL A 84 -7.05 22.08 -1.74
N ASN A 85 -8.00 22.06 -0.80
CA ASN A 85 -8.14 23.00 0.31
C ASN A 85 -8.59 24.40 -0.15
N GLU A 86 -8.44 25.41 0.71
CA GLU A 86 -8.78 26.80 0.40
C GLU A 86 -7.74 27.41 -0.53
N VAL A 87 -8.17 27.76 -1.74
CA VAL A 87 -7.36 28.48 -2.73
C VAL A 87 -8.02 29.84 -2.97
N PRO A 88 -7.40 30.94 -2.53
CA PRO A 88 -7.94 32.27 -2.78
C PRO A 88 -7.91 32.60 -4.28
N ARG A 89 -8.98 33.24 -4.78
CA ARG A 89 -9.11 33.71 -6.18
C ARG A 89 -9.09 32.60 -7.24
N ILE A 90 -9.71 31.45 -6.96
CA ILE A 90 -9.84 30.37 -7.94
C ILE A 90 -10.64 30.78 -9.19
N ASP A 91 -11.61 31.69 -9.05
CA ASP A 91 -12.41 32.20 -10.16
C ASP A 91 -11.56 32.98 -11.16
N SER A 92 -10.59 33.75 -10.67
CA SER A 92 -9.63 34.45 -11.54
C SER A 92 -8.79 33.46 -12.36
N LEU A 93 -8.36 32.36 -11.73
CA LEU A 93 -7.59 31.31 -12.40
C LEU A 93 -8.46 30.54 -13.41
N ALA A 94 -9.71 30.26 -13.08
CA ALA A 94 -10.67 29.63 -13.98
C ALA A 94 -10.96 30.50 -15.22
N ASN A 95 -11.07 31.82 -15.03
CA ASN A 95 -11.27 32.77 -16.13
C ASN A 95 -10.06 32.86 -17.06
N ILE A 96 -8.83 32.87 -16.51
CA ILE A 96 -7.59 32.89 -17.33
C ILE A 96 -7.46 31.61 -18.16
N LEU A 97 -7.85 30.48 -17.59
CA LEU A 97 -7.74 29.17 -18.23
C LEU A 97 -8.95 28.80 -19.09
N GLU A 98 -10.00 29.61 -19.13
CA GLU A 98 -11.30 29.26 -19.72
C GLU A 98 -11.84 27.89 -19.23
N GLY A 99 -11.43 27.48 -18.02
CA GLY A 99 -11.69 26.17 -17.44
C GLY A 99 -12.85 26.20 -16.44
N LYS A 100 -13.61 25.10 -16.33
CA LYS A 100 -14.68 24.99 -15.34
C LYS A 100 -14.12 24.62 -13.97
N ILE A 101 -14.64 25.23 -12.91
CA ILE A 101 -14.33 24.83 -11.53
C ILE A 101 -15.15 23.58 -11.21
N GLY A 102 -14.48 22.53 -10.74
CA GLY A 102 -15.10 21.28 -10.31
C GLY A 102 -14.99 21.10 -8.80
N GLU A 103 -15.96 20.39 -8.22
CA GLU A 103 -15.91 20.02 -6.80
C GLU A 103 -15.27 18.64 -6.59
N LEU A 104 -14.62 18.46 -5.43
CA LEU A 104 -13.98 17.20 -5.04
C LEU A 104 -15.02 16.15 -4.62
N SER A 105 -15.61 15.50 -5.63
CA SER A 105 -16.22 14.16 -5.59
C SER A 105 -16.31 13.64 -7.02
N THR A 106 -15.20 13.73 -7.75
CA THR A 106 -15.11 13.56 -9.20
C THR A 106 -14.62 12.15 -9.56
N ILE A 107 -15.06 11.61 -10.70
CA ILE A 107 -14.64 10.30 -11.18
C ILE A 107 -13.42 10.45 -12.10
N TYR A 108 -12.28 9.92 -11.67
CA TYR A 108 -11.06 9.85 -12.46
C TYR A 108 -10.69 8.40 -12.74
N LEU A 109 -10.54 8.03 -14.02
CA LEU A 109 -10.27 6.65 -14.47
C LEU A 109 -11.25 5.61 -13.87
N GLY A 110 -12.51 6.01 -13.68
CA GLY A 110 -13.56 5.15 -13.10
C GLY A 110 -13.51 5.04 -11.57
N MET A 111 -12.69 5.83 -10.90
CA MET A 111 -12.55 5.88 -9.44
C MET A 111 -12.95 7.26 -8.90
N PRO A 112 -13.80 7.35 -7.86
CA PRO A 112 -14.11 8.63 -7.24
C PRO A 112 -12.92 9.14 -6.44
N LEU A 113 -12.61 10.42 -6.63
CA LEU A 113 -11.59 11.20 -5.93
C LEU A 113 -12.25 12.17 -4.96
N GLY A 114 -11.63 12.40 -3.80
CA GLY A 114 -12.15 13.32 -2.77
C GLY A 114 -13.18 12.70 -1.82
N ASP A 115 -13.75 11.56 -2.21
CA ASP A 115 -14.72 10.83 -1.39
C ASP A 115 -14.11 10.28 -0.09
N LYS A 116 -14.92 10.20 0.97
CA LYS A 116 -14.49 9.60 2.24
C LYS A 116 -14.11 8.13 2.00
N SER A 117 -12.90 7.74 2.42
CA SER A 117 -12.29 6.42 2.14
C SER A 117 -13.15 5.18 2.49
N LYS A 118 -14.10 5.31 3.42
CA LYS A 118 -15.02 4.25 3.87
C LYS A 118 -16.44 4.39 3.32
N SER A 119 -16.69 5.39 2.47
CA SER A 119 -18.01 5.64 1.93
C SER A 119 -18.47 4.48 1.05
N LYS A 120 -19.75 4.14 1.17
CA LYS A 120 -20.40 3.15 0.30
C LYS A 120 -20.59 3.69 -1.12
N SER A 121 -20.67 5.02 -1.28
CA SER A 121 -20.83 5.70 -2.59
C SER A 121 -19.77 5.28 -3.59
N ILE A 122 -18.53 5.08 -3.11
CA ILE A 122 -17.37 4.66 -3.91
C ILE A 122 -17.68 3.38 -4.71
N TRP A 123 -18.49 2.49 -4.15
CA TRP A 123 -18.77 1.18 -4.71
C TRP A 123 -20.03 1.10 -5.56
N ASN A 124 -20.87 2.16 -5.59
CA ASN A 124 -22.13 2.15 -6.32
C ASN A 124 -21.94 1.88 -7.81
N ASN A 125 -20.95 2.54 -8.44
CA ASN A 125 -20.64 2.33 -9.86
C ASN A 125 -20.26 0.86 -10.15
N VAL A 126 -19.55 0.19 -9.23
CA VAL A 126 -19.21 -1.23 -9.38
C VAL A 126 -20.45 -2.10 -9.24
N LEU A 127 -21.30 -1.82 -8.26
CA LEU A 127 -22.56 -2.55 -8.04
C LEU A 127 -23.49 -2.43 -9.24
N GLU A 128 -23.70 -1.21 -9.74
CA GLU A 128 -24.52 -0.94 -10.93
C GLU A 128 -23.96 -1.64 -12.18
N LYS A 129 -22.63 -1.67 -12.36
CA LYS A 129 -22.00 -2.42 -13.45
C LYS A 129 -22.24 -3.92 -13.33
N CYS A 130 -22.15 -4.49 -12.12
CA CYS A 130 -22.47 -5.90 -11.88
C CYS A 130 -23.94 -6.18 -12.20
N GLU A 131 -24.87 -5.39 -11.68
CA GLU A 131 -26.31 -5.53 -11.90
C GLU A 131 -26.66 -5.39 -13.40
N LYS A 132 -26.09 -4.41 -14.10
CA LYS A 132 -26.28 -4.23 -15.55
C LYS A 132 -25.75 -5.40 -16.37
N LYS A 133 -24.59 -5.97 -15.99
CA LYS A 133 -24.06 -7.17 -16.65
C LYS A 133 -24.98 -8.38 -16.44
N LEU A 134 -25.52 -8.54 -15.24
CA LEU A 134 -26.48 -9.61 -14.94
C LEU A 134 -27.79 -9.48 -15.71
N ALA A 135 -28.36 -8.27 -15.79
CA ALA A 135 -29.58 -8.01 -16.55
C ALA A 135 -29.43 -8.41 -18.02
N ASN A 136 -28.25 -8.15 -18.60
CA ASN A 136 -27.94 -8.51 -19.99
C ASN A 136 -27.68 -10.01 -20.19
N TRP A 137 -27.30 -10.74 -19.15
CA TRP A 137 -27.07 -12.18 -19.25
C TRP A 137 -28.40 -12.91 -19.16
N LYS A 138 -28.80 -13.55 -20.26
CA LYS A 138 -29.96 -14.43 -20.30
C LYS A 138 -29.67 -15.73 -19.54
N SER A 139 -29.58 -15.64 -18.21
CA SER A 139 -29.10 -16.73 -17.36
C SER A 139 -29.96 -18.00 -17.46
N GLN A 140 -31.19 -17.87 -17.94
CA GLN A 140 -32.09 -19.00 -18.21
C GLN A 140 -31.51 -20.00 -19.23
N TYR A 141 -30.64 -19.55 -20.13
CA TYR A 141 -29.96 -20.40 -21.11
C TYR A 141 -28.56 -20.85 -20.67
N LEU A 142 -28.12 -20.47 -19.46
CA LEU A 142 -26.80 -20.80 -18.96
C LEU A 142 -26.88 -21.94 -17.93
N SER A 143 -26.08 -22.98 -18.16
CA SER A 143 -25.83 -24.04 -17.19
C SER A 143 -25.22 -23.48 -15.91
N LEU A 144 -25.32 -24.23 -14.80
CA LEU A 144 -24.73 -23.83 -13.52
C LEU A 144 -23.21 -23.60 -13.65
N GLY A 145 -22.52 -24.46 -14.40
CA GLY A 145 -21.10 -24.30 -14.72
C GLY A 145 -20.79 -23.06 -15.56
N GLY A 146 -21.65 -22.71 -16.52
CA GLY A 146 -21.54 -21.48 -17.30
C GLY A 146 -21.69 -20.22 -16.42
N ARG A 147 -22.66 -20.23 -15.50
CA ARG A 147 -22.87 -19.14 -14.54
C ARG A 147 -21.67 -18.97 -13.60
N ALA A 148 -21.16 -20.06 -13.03
CA ALA A 148 -19.96 -20.04 -12.20
C ALA A 148 -18.74 -19.48 -12.97
N THR A 149 -18.60 -19.83 -14.24
CA THR A 149 -17.53 -19.31 -15.11
C THR A 149 -17.65 -17.80 -15.35
N LEU A 150 -18.86 -17.27 -15.54
CA LEU A 150 -19.09 -15.83 -15.69
C LEU A 150 -18.87 -15.07 -14.38
N ILE A 151 -19.22 -15.65 -13.23
CA ILE A 151 -18.91 -15.07 -11.92
C ILE A 151 -17.39 -14.89 -11.80
N ASN A 152 -16.63 -15.94 -12.05
CA ASN A 152 -15.18 -15.97 -11.86
C ASN A 152 -14.41 -15.11 -12.89
N SER A 153 -14.91 -15.02 -14.12
CA SER A 153 -14.23 -14.27 -15.19
C SER A 153 -14.61 -12.79 -15.22
N VAL A 154 -15.87 -12.44 -14.91
CA VAL A 154 -16.38 -11.06 -15.05
C VAL A 154 -16.69 -10.44 -13.69
N LEU A 155 -17.60 -11.03 -12.90
CA LEU A 155 -18.05 -10.40 -11.65
C LEU A 155 -16.95 -10.30 -10.58
N ASP A 156 -15.97 -11.20 -10.60
CA ASP A 156 -14.76 -11.13 -9.77
C ASP A 156 -13.74 -10.09 -10.27
N ALA A 157 -13.69 -9.86 -11.57
CA ALA A 157 -12.76 -8.91 -12.18
C ALA A 157 -13.23 -7.45 -11.99
N LEU A 158 -14.54 -7.18 -12.09
CA LEU A 158 -15.12 -5.83 -11.98
C LEU A 158 -14.70 -5.07 -10.70
N PRO A 159 -14.82 -5.62 -9.49
CA PRO A 159 -14.40 -4.92 -8.26
C PRO A 159 -12.88 -4.87 -8.09
N THR A 160 -12.09 -5.64 -8.85
CA THR A 160 -10.64 -5.80 -8.61
C THR A 160 -9.87 -4.48 -8.68
N TYR A 161 -10.25 -3.59 -9.62
CA TYR A 161 -9.62 -2.27 -9.74
C TYR A 161 -9.79 -1.45 -8.45
N MET A 162 -11.03 -1.33 -7.98
CA MET A 162 -11.38 -0.59 -6.76
C MET A 162 -10.83 -1.26 -5.50
N MET A 163 -10.91 -2.58 -5.40
CA MET A 163 -10.31 -3.37 -4.30
C MET A 163 -8.79 -3.23 -4.22
N SER A 164 -8.12 -2.86 -5.31
CA SER A 164 -6.68 -2.65 -5.29
C SER A 164 -6.28 -1.36 -4.58
N VAL A 165 -7.21 -0.42 -4.39
CA VAL A 165 -6.93 0.88 -3.77
C VAL A 165 -7.69 1.01 -2.45
N TYR A 166 -8.98 0.68 -2.43
CA TYR A 166 -9.85 0.90 -1.28
C TYR A 166 -10.10 -0.38 -0.49
N PRO A 167 -10.19 -0.28 0.85
CA PRO A 167 -10.73 -1.35 1.68
C PRO A 167 -12.23 -1.51 1.41
N MET A 168 -12.66 -2.72 1.10
CA MET A 168 -14.07 -3.00 0.81
C MET A 168 -14.88 -3.05 2.11
N PRO A 169 -15.91 -2.21 2.28
CA PRO A 169 -16.83 -2.29 3.42
C PRO A 169 -17.57 -3.63 3.43
N ALA A 170 -17.84 -4.18 4.63
CA ALA A 170 -18.55 -5.45 4.78
C ALA A 170 -19.92 -5.44 4.06
N SER A 171 -20.69 -4.37 4.20
CA SER A 171 -22.01 -4.26 3.53
C SER A 171 -21.92 -4.33 1.99
N VAL A 172 -20.86 -3.77 1.39
CA VAL A 172 -20.66 -3.82 -0.07
C VAL A 172 -20.27 -5.23 -0.48
N ARG A 173 -19.37 -5.88 0.27
CA ARG A 173 -19.00 -7.27 0.06
C ARG A 173 -20.23 -8.16 0.12
N ASP A 174 -21.04 -8.03 1.17
CA ASP A 174 -22.20 -8.90 1.39
C ASP A 174 -23.26 -8.68 0.31
N ARG A 175 -23.42 -7.44 -0.20
CA ARG A 175 -24.26 -7.15 -1.38
C ARG A 175 -23.71 -7.79 -2.66
N LEU A 176 -22.40 -7.69 -2.92
CA LEU A 176 -21.78 -8.35 -4.08
C LEU A 176 -21.89 -9.88 -4.00
N ASP A 177 -21.72 -10.45 -2.81
CA ASP A 177 -21.90 -11.88 -2.57
C ASP A 177 -23.36 -12.30 -2.75
N ALA A 178 -24.33 -11.49 -2.32
CA ALA A 178 -25.75 -11.73 -2.61
C ALA A 178 -26.03 -11.73 -4.11
N ILE A 179 -25.51 -10.74 -4.85
CA ILE A 179 -25.64 -10.66 -6.31
C ILE A 179 -25.08 -11.92 -6.99
N ARG A 180 -23.90 -12.38 -6.58
CA ARG A 180 -23.26 -13.59 -7.11
C ARG A 180 -24.03 -14.86 -6.77
N ARG A 181 -24.50 -14.99 -5.53
CA ARG A 181 -25.32 -16.11 -5.06
C ARG A 181 -26.63 -16.22 -5.82
N ASN A 182 -27.35 -15.11 -5.95
CA ASN A 182 -28.63 -15.08 -6.63
C ASN A 182 -28.44 -15.44 -8.11
N PHE A 183 -27.41 -14.90 -8.75
CA PHE A 183 -27.09 -15.27 -10.13
C PHE A 183 -26.76 -16.76 -10.29
N LEU A 184 -25.96 -17.34 -9.39
CA LEU A 184 -25.59 -18.75 -9.45
C LEU A 184 -26.82 -19.66 -9.34
N TRP A 185 -27.60 -19.52 -8.27
CA TRP A 185 -28.67 -20.45 -7.91
C TRP A 185 -30.00 -20.14 -8.58
N GLN A 186 -30.41 -18.86 -8.57
CA GLN A 186 -31.71 -18.44 -9.09
C GLN A 186 -31.61 -18.17 -10.58
N GLY A 187 -30.62 -17.37 -11.00
CA GLY A 187 -30.60 -16.78 -12.33
C GLY A 187 -31.75 -15.76 -12.54
N ASN A 188 -31.99 -15.31 -13.77
CA ASN A 188 -33.16 -14.54 -14.22
C ASN A 188 -34.41 -15.43 -14.33
N CYS A 189 -34.66 -16.27 -13.32
CA CYS A 189 -35.95 -16.96 -13.24
C CYS A 189 -37.03 -15.98 -12.75
N ASP A 190 -38.27 -16.26 -13.14
CA ASP A 190 -39.48 -15.55 -12.74
C ASP A 190 -39.50 -15.31 -11.21
N PRO A 191 -39.82 -14.10 -10.70
CA PRO A 191 -39.81 -13.78 -9.26
C PRO A 191 -40.63 -14.76 -8.40
N ASN A 192 -41.57 -15.47 -9.01
CA ASN A 192 -42.45 -16.44 -8.38
C ASN A 192 -41.85 -17.86 -8.23
N LYS A 193 -40.68 -18.16 -8.84
CA LYS A 193 -40.00 -19.46 -8.69
C LYS A 193 -38.75 -19.33 -7.82
N HIS A 194 -38.94 -19.39 -6.50
CA HIS A 194 -37.83 -19.38 -5.56
C HIS A 194 -36.99 -20.64 -5.71
N LYS A 195 -35.69 -20.49 -6.02
CA LYS A 195 -34.71 -21.58 -5.97
C LYS A 195 -33.93 -21.50 -4.67
N PHE A 196 -33.77 -22.63 -3.99
CA PHE A 196 -33.02 -22.72 -2.74
C PHE A 196 -31.50 -22.64 -3.01
N HIS A 197 -30.77 -22.06 -2.07
CA HIS A 197 -29.32 -22.11 -2.06
C HIS A 197 -28.90 -23.47 -1.49
N LEU A 198 -28.45 -24.38 -2.36
CA LEU A 198 -28.17 -25.77 -1.98
C LEU A 198 -26.90 -25.93 -1.13
N VAL A 199 -25.95 -25.00 -1.25
CA VAL A 199 -24.63 -25.09 -0.64
C VAL A 199 -24.33 -23.78 0.10
N LYS A 200 -23.72 -23.88 1.29
CA LYS A 200 -23.28 -22.70 2.05
C LYS A 200 -22.30 -21.89 1.21
N TRP A 201 -22.43 -20.55 1.24
CA TRP A 201 -21.58 -19.71 0.40
C TRP A 201 -20.09 -19.88 0.71
N ASN A 202 -19.72 -20.09 1.97
CA ASN A 202 -18.33 -20.28 2.36
C ASN A 202 -17.71 -21.51 1.68
N GLU A 203 -18.47 -22.60 1.51
CA GLU A 203 -18.03 -23.81 0.79
C GLU A 203 -17.89 -23.54 -0.73
N VAL A 204 -18.77 -22.73 -1.31
CA VAL A 204 -18.67 -22.31 -2.73
C VAL A 204 -17.40 -21.49 -2.99
N LEU A 205 -16.92 -20.73 -1.99
CA LEU A 205 -15.71 -19.93 -2.06
C LEU A 205 -14.41 -20.74 -1.87
N VAL A 206 -14.50 -21.99 -1.41
CA VAL A 206 -13.34 -22.89 -1.27
C VAL A 206 -12.76 -23.21 -2.65
N SER A 207 -11.45 -23.44 -2.71
CA SER A 207 -10.78 -23.73 -3.98
C SER A 207 -11.26 -25.07 -4.55
N LYS A 208 -11.23 -25.23 -5.88
CA LYS A 208 -11.58 -26.51 -6.53
C LYS A 208 -10.74 -27.69 -6.06
N LYS A 209 -9.49 -27.43 -5.67
CA LYS A 209 -8.57 -28.47 -5.15
C LYS A 209 -8.98 -28.97 -3.76
N GLU A 210 -9.70 -28.13 -3.01
CA GLU A 210 -10.19 -28.41 -1.66
C GLU A 210 -11.68 -28.77 -1.67
N GLY A 211 -12.25 -29.11 -2.85
CA GLY A 211 -13.65 -29.56 -2.98
C GLY A 211 -14.70 -28.46 -3.19
N GLY A 212 -14.31 -27.17 -3.23
CA GLY A 212 -15.24 -26.06 -3.48
C GLY A 212 -15.47 -25.73 -4.95
N LEU A 213 -16.35 -24.75 -5.24
CA LEU A 213 -16.63 -24.32 -6.62
C LEU A 213 -15.51 -23.45 -7.22
N GLY A 214 -14.59 -22.96 -6.39
CA GLY A 214 -13.48 -22.09 -6.79
C GLY A 214 -13.86 -20.64 -7.04
N THR A 215 -14.98 -20.17 -6.46
CA THR A 215 -15.36 -18.76 -6.52
C THR A 215 -14.45 -17.92 -5.63
N ARG A 216 -14.04 -16.72 -6.04
CA ARG A 216 -13.09 -15.93 -5.24
C ARG A 216 -13.74 -15.34 -4.00
N ASN A 217 -13.07 -15.50 -2.86
CA ASN A 217 -13.43 -14.82 -1.62
C ASN A 217 -13.00 -13.35 -1.69
N LEU A 218 -13.96 -12.44 -1.83
CA LEU A 218 -13.73 -11.00 -1.95
C LEU A 218 -12.95 -10.40 -0.78
N LYS A 219 -13.21 -10.87 0.45
CA LYS A 219 -12.52 -10.38 1.65
C LYS A 219 -11.02 -10.70 1.58
N ILE A 220 -10.70 -11.94 1.22
CA ILE A 220 -9.31 -12.39 1.09
C ILE A 220 -8.66 -11.69 -0.10
N GLN A 221 -9.35 -11.57 -1.23
CA GLN A 221 -8.86 -10.88 -2.42
C GLN A 221 -8.53 -9.41 -2.15
N ASN A 222 -9.41 -8.67 -1.47
CA ASN A 222 -9.16 -7.27 -1.11
C ASN A 222 -7.96 -7.15 -0.18
N HIS A 223 -7.85 -7.97 0.88
CA HIS A 223 -6.67 -7.94 1.75
C HIS A 223 -5.38 -8.25 0.99
N SER A 224 -5.36 -9.29 0.15
CA SER A 224 -4.17 -9.64 -0.63
C SER A 224 -3.77 -8.55 -1.63
N LEU A 225 -4.74 -7.84 -2.22
CA LEU A 225 -4.47 -6.71 -3.08
C LEU A 225 -3.90 -5.52 -2.30
N LEU A 226 -4.43 -5.23 -1.11
CA LEU A 226 -3.94 -4.15 -0.25
C LEU A 226 -2.55 -4.45 0.33
N MET A 227 -2.25 -5.72 0.64
CA MET A 227 -0.92 -6.17 1.06
C MET A 227 0.18 -5.84 0.04
N LYS A 228 -0.17 -5.74 -1.26
CA LYS A 228 0.76 -5.28 -2.29
C LYS A 228 1.34 -3.89 -1.97
N TRP A 229 0.54 -2.99 -1.40
CA TRP A 229 1.00 -1.65 -1.04
C TRP A 229 1.98 -1.66 0.12
N LEU A 230 1.74 -2.51 1.12
CA LEU A 230 2.69 -2.72 2.21
C LEU A 230 4.02 -3.26 1.69
N TRP A 231 3.97 -4.28 0.82
CA TRP A 231 5.17 -4.81 0.20
C TRP A 231 5.93 -3.73 -0.58
N ARG A 232 5.22 -2.96 -1.42
CA ARG A 232 5.84 -1.85 -2.15
C ARG A 232 6.42 -0.79 -1.24
N PHE A 233 5.79 -0.51 -0.10
CA PHE A 233 6.29 0.45 0.87
C PHE A 233 7.61 -0.03 1.49
N ALA A 234 7.69 -1.32 1.84
CA ALA A 234 8.90 -1.92 2.39
C ALA A 234 10.03 -2.01 1.34
N SER A 235 9.73 -2.44 0.11
CA SER A 235 10.75 -2.72 -0.90
C SER A 235 11.17 -1.53 -1.76
N GLN A 236 10.29 -0.55 -2.02
CA GLN A 236 10.62 0.59 -2.89
C GLN A 236 11.13 1.75 -2.02
N GLU A 237 12.32 2.26 -2.29
CA GLU A 237 12.89 3.36 -1.50
C GLU A 237 12.54 4.73 -2.04
N GLN A 238 12.71 4.92 -3.34
CA GLN A 238 12.58 6.20 -4.03
C GLN A 238 11.20 6.33 -4.67
N SER A 239 10.20 6.75 -3.89
CA SER A 239 8.87 6.96 -4.45
C SER A 239 8.11 8.06 -3.73
N LEU A 240 7.65 9.06 -4.47
CA LEU A 240 6.95 10.24 -3.94
C LEU A 240 5.75 9.88 -3.04
N TRP A 241 4.98 8.85 -3.41
CA TRP A 241 3.84 8.40 -2.59
C TRP A 241 4.28 7.81 -1.25
N LYS A 242 5.45 7.17 -1.19
CA LYS A 242 6.04 6.65 0.05
C LYS A 242 6.47 7.82 0.92
N ASP A 243 7.12 8.82 0.35
CA ASP A 243 7.58 10.00 1.09
C ASP A 243 6.41 10.83 1.63
N ALA A 244 5.32 10.96 0.87
CA ALA A 244 4.07 11.56 1.37
C ALA A 244 3.49 10.79 2.57
N ILE A 245 3.54 9.46 2.55
CA ILE A 245 3.10 8.63 3.69
C ILE A 245 4.05 8.76 4.88
N LYS A 246 5.38 8.74 4.65
CA LYS A 246 6.39 8.97 5.69
C LYS A 246 6.18 10.33 6.36
N ALA A 247 6.00 11.39 5.59
CA ALA A 247 5.76 12.74 6.09
C ALA A 247 4.45 12.83 6.89
N ARG A 248 3.42 12.10 6.48
CA ARG A 248 2.11 12.14 7.15
C ARG A 248 2.04 11.32 8.43
N TYR A 249 2.61 10.11 8.44
CA TYR A 249 2.45 9.13 9.53
C TYR A 249 3.73 8.88 10.32
N GLY A 250 4.90 9.27 9.82
CA GLY A 250 6.20 8.88 10.39
C GLY A 250 6.54 7.41 10.14
N MET A 251 7.71 7.00 10.63
CA MET A 251 8.26 5.64 10.51
C MET A 251 8.37 4.99 11.89
N GLU A 252 7.96 3.73 11.99
CA GLU A 252 8.10 2.92 13.22
C GLU A 252 9.38 2.09 13.15
N THR A 253 9.55 1.40 12.03
CA THR A 253 10.78 0.72 11.65
C THR A 253 11.19 1.20 10.27
N ARG A 254 12.38 0.80 9.79
CA ARG A 254 12.82 1.12 8.43
C ARG A 254 11.94 0.46 7.35
N TRP A 255 11.15 -0.54 7.72
CA TRP A 255 10.23 -1.25 6.83
C TRP A 255 8.82 -0.66 6.76
N ILE A 256 8.35 0.01 7.82
CA ILE A 256 6.96 0.45 7.89
C ILE A 256 6.70 1.78 8.63
N SER A 257 5.63 2.46 8.23
CA SER A 257 5.10 3.64 8.90
C SER A 257 4.55 3.36 10.30
N ASN A 258 4.41 4.39 11.13
CA ASN A 258 3.67 4.26 12.39
C ASN A 258 2.19 3.91 12.17
N ILE A 259 1.58 3.37 13.23
CA ILE A 259 0.14 3.14 13.29
C ILE A 259 -0.58 4.50 13.37
N ALA A 260 -1.55 4.72 12.49
CA ALA A 260 -2.37 5.92 12.51
C ALA A 260 -3.35 5.88 13.70
N THR A 261 -2.99 6.52 14.81
CA THR A 261 -3.79 6.62 16.04
C THR A 261 -4.79 7.77 16.04
N GLN A 262 -4.69 8.71 15.09
CA GLN A 262 -5.55 9.89 15.08
C GLN A 262 -7.03 9.55 14.79
N PRO A 263 -7.98 10.17 15.53
CA PRO A 263 -9.41 9.91 15.37
C PRO A 263 -9.99 10.50 14.06
N TYR A 264 -9.43 11.61 13.57
CA TYR A 264 -9.87 12.28 12.34
C TYR A 264 -9.01 11.89 11.13
N GLY A 265 -9.65 11.79 9.95
CA GLY A 265 -8.94 11.55 8.70
C GLY A 265 -8.42 10.11 8.55
N THR A 266 -9.23 9.10 8.92
CA THR A 266 -8.90 7.68 8.72
C THR A 266 -8.74 7.38 7.24
N GLY A 267 -7.52 7.57 6.73
CA GLY A 267 -7.17 7.35 5.35
C GLY A 267 -7.17 5.87 5.01
N VAL A 268 -7.21 5.58 3.71
CA VAL A 268 -7.00 4.25 3.14
C VAL A 268 -5.77 3.56 3.75
N TRP A 269 -4.70 4.34 3.97
CA TRP A 269 -3.44 3.84 4.53
C TRP A 269 -3.58 3.21 5.92
N ARG A 270 -4.48 3.71 6.78
CA ARG A 270 -4.68 3.11 8.11
C ARG A 270 -5.13 1.66 8.00
N THR A 271 -6.07 1.37 7.11
CA THR A 271 -6.54 -0.01 6.89
C THR A 271 -5.46 -0.88 6.27
N ILE A 272 -4.67 -0.32 5.35
CA ILE A 272 -3.51 -1.01 4.76
C ILE A 272 -2.48 -1.34 5.85
N ARG A 273 -2.10 -0.37 6.69
CA ARG A 273 -1.15 -0.53 7.81
C ARG A 273 -1.56 -1.62 8.79
N ASN A 274 -2.86 -1.78 9.05
CA ASN A 274 -3.39 -2.82 9.93
C ASN A 274 -3.21 -4.25 9.36
N LEU A 275 -2.92 -4.40 8.07
CA LEU A 275 -2.61 -5.70 7.47
C LEU A 275 -1.14 -6.11 7.64
N TRP A 276 -0.27 -5.23 8.14
CA TRP A 276 1.16 -5.50 8.30
C TRP A 276 1.48 -6.75 9.13
N PRO A 277 0.87 -6.98 10.32
CA PRO A 277 1.18 -8.17 11.11
C PRO A 277 0.92 -9.49 10.34
N LYS A 278 -0.07 -9.49 9.44
CA LYS A 278 -0.37 -10.64 8.59
C LYS A 278 0.66 -10.84 7.48
N LEU A 279 1.25 -9.76 6.98
CA LEU A 279 2.29 -9.81 5.95
C LEU A 279 3.65 -10.21 6.54
N ILE A 280 4.08 -9.55 7.62
CA ILE A 280 5.41 -9.76 8.20
C ILE A 280 5.60 -11.18 8.73
N ASN A 281 4.54 -11.79 9.30
CA ASN A 281 4.55 -13.20 9.74
C ASN A 281 4.80 -14.21 8.60
N LYS A 282 4.69 -13.77 7.35
CA LYS A 282 4.95 -14.59 6.15
C LYS A 282 6.18 -14.11 5.38
N CYS A 283 6.93 -13.17 5.95
CA CYS A 283 8.16 -12.68 5.36
C CYS A 283 9.37 -13.18 6.15
N THR A 284 10.49 -13.33 5.44
CA THR A 284 11.82 -13.51 6.03
C THR A 284 12.68 -12.34 5.61
N ILE A 285 13.68 -12.01 6.43
CA ILE A 285 14.59 -10.92 6.14
C ILE A 285 15.89 -11.52 5.62
N LYS A 286 16.34 -11.07 4.44
CA LYS A 286 17.67 -11.33 3.94
C LYS A 286 18.56 -10.14 4.27
N ILE A 287 19.57 -10.41 5.08
CA ILE A 287 20.55 -9.41 5.51
C ILE A 287 21.39 -9.00 4.32
N GLY A 288 21.50 -7.69 4.15
CA GLY A 288 22.40 -6.99 3.26
C GLY A 288 23.52 -6.36 4.09
N ASP A 289 23.52 -5.03 4.13
CA ASP A 289 24.41 -4.17 4.91
C ASP A 289 23.96 -3.99 6.37
N GLY A 290 22.76 -4.48 6.73
CA GLY A 290 22.21 -4.39 8.07
C GLY A 290 21.69 -3.00 8.46
N GLY A 291 21.55 -2.07 7.51
CA GLY A 291 21.14 -0.68 7.78
C GLY A 291 19.66 -0.51 8.16
N LYS A 292 18.82 -1.51 7.87
CA LYS A 292 17.36 -1.48 8.09
C LYS A 292 16.89 -2.40 9.22
N ILE A 293 17.76 -3.30 9.69
CA ILE A 293 17.40 -4.41 10.56
C ILE A 293 17.74 -4.08 12.01
N LEU A 294 16.76 -4.21 12.91
CA LEU A 294 17.01 -4.12 14.35
C LEU A 294 17.65 -5.42 14.86
N PHE A 295 18.81 -5.29 15.49
CA PHE A 295 19.66 -6.43 15.85
C PHE A 295 18.95 -7.41 16.80
N TRP A 296 18.21 -6.94 17.81
CA TRP A 296 17.60 -7.82 18.80
C TRP A 296 16.15 -8.25 18.48
N GLU A 297 15.36 -7.33 17.92
CA GLU A 297 13.90 -7.49 17.79
C GLU A 297 13.50 -8.23 16.51
N GLU A 298 14.23 -8.06 15.41
CA GLU A 298 13.88 -8.67 14.11
C GLU A 298 14.45 -10.09 13.95
N VAL A 299 13.75 -10.91 13.15
CA VAL A 299 14.19 -12.29 12.83
C VAL A 299 15.08 -12.23 11.59
N TRP A 300 16.35 -11.92 11.80
CA TRP A 300 17.38 -11.96 10.74
C TRP A 300 18.30 -13.18 10.86
N VAL A 301 18.41 -13.79 12.05
CA VAL A 301 19.19 -15.01 12.27
C VAL A 301 18.30 -16.16 12.73
N GLY A 302 18.42 -17.32 12.08
CA GLY A 302 17.72 -18.54 12.48
C GLY A 302 16.19 -18.44 12.30
N GLN A 303 15.44 -18.92 13.28
CA GLN A 303 13.96 -19.04 13.21
C GLN A 303 13.22 -18.09 14.17
N ALA A 304 13.92 -17.45 15.10
CA ALA A 304 13.37 -16.57 16.12
C ALA A 304 14.29 -15.35 16.30
N SER A 305 13.75 -14.25 16.84
CA SER A 305 14.56 -13.06 17.11
C SER A 305 15.60 -13.35 18.18
N LEU A 306 16.73 -12.64 18.14
CA LEU A 306 17.80 -12.83 19.12
C LEU A 306 17.31 -12.54 20.55
N LYS A 307 16.35 -11.61 20.71
CA LYS A 307 15.68 -11.34 21.98
C LYS A 307 14.92 -12.54 22.53
N ALA A 308 14.23 -13.30 21.67
CA ALA A 308 13.46 -14.47 22.09
C ALA A 308 14.37 -15.65 22.45
N SER A 309 15.46 -15.84 21.69
CA SER A 309 16.43 -16.92 21.93
C SER A 309 17.37 -16.64 23.11
N PHE A 310 17.76 -15.38 23.32
CA PHE A 310 18.70 -14.94 24.35
C PHE A 310 18.13 -13.80 25.22
N PRO A 311 17.02 -14.04 25.97
CA PRO A 311 16.41 -13.01 26.81
C PRO A 311 17.36 -12.46 27.89
N ASP A 312 18.24 -13.30 28.43
CA ASP A 312 19.19 -12.90 29.48
C ASP A 312 20.20 -11.88 28.94
N LEU A 313 20.80 -12.15 27.77
CA LEU A 313 21.74 -11.26 27.10
C LEU A 313 21.05 -9.96 26.63
N PHE A 314 19.81 -10.07 26.12
CA PHE A 314 19.02 -8.90 25.75
C PHE A 314 18.72 -8.01 26.97
N SER A 315 18.43 -8.60 28.13
CA SER A 315 18.17 -7.85 29.37
C SER A 315 19.39 -7.05 29.83
N LEU A 316 20.59 -7.58 29.58
CA LEU A 316 21.89 -6.99 29.92
C LEU A 316 22.36 -5.96 28.89
N SER A 317 21.92 -6.07 27.63
CA SER A 317 22.37 -5.21 26.54
C SER A 317 21.92 -3.76 26.74
N LEU A 318 22.84 -2.83 26.53
CA LEU A 318 22.57 -1.39 26.47
C LEU A 318 22.05 -0.94 25.09
N GLN A 319 22.21 -1.79 24.07
CA GLN A 319 21.94 -1.49 22.66
C GLN A 319 20.66 -2.19 22.16
N LYS A 320 19.54 -2.04 22.89
CA LYS A 320 18.29 -2.79 22.61
C LYS A 320 17.63 -2.44 21.27
N VAL A 321 17.82 -1.20 20.80
CA VAL A 321 17.22 -0.67 19.56
C VAL A 321 18.25 -0.41 18.46
N ALA A 322 19.47 -0.93 18.62
CA ALA A 322 20.53 -0.73 17.64
C ALA A 322 20.29 -1.54 16.37
N ILE A 323 20.73 -1.01 15.22
CA ILE A 323 20.68 -1.71 13.94
C ILE A 323 21.89 -2.62 13.77
N VAL A 324 21.76 -3.67 12.97
CA VAL A 324 22.83 -4.65 12.71
C VAL A 324 24.11 -3.96 12.24
N LYS A 325 23.99 -2.93 11.39
CA LYS A 325 25.13 -2.15 10.88
C LYS A 325 25.89 -1.39 11.98
N GLU A 326 25.20 -0.85 12.97
CA GLU A 326 25.81 -0.13 14.11
C GLU A 326 26.43 -1.08 15.14
N MET A 327 25.97 -2.33 15.16
CA MET A 327 26.47 -3.37 16.06
C MET A 327 27.74 -4.03 15.53
N ARG A 328 28.22 -3.65 14.35
CA ARG A 328 29.36 -4.27 13.68
C ARG A 328 30.41 -3.24 13.29
N ASP A 329 31.61 -3.44 13.80
CA ASP A 329 32.81 -2.68 13.45
C ASP A 329 33.78 -3.55 12.63
N ALA A 330 34.85 -2.94 12.10
CA ALA A 330 35.91 -3.64 11.36
C ALA A 330 36.56 -4.78 12.18
N GLN A 331 36.50 -4.68 13.51
CA GLN A 331 37.14 -5.62 14.44
C GLN A 331 36.20 -6.74 14.91
N GLY A 332 34.88 -6.61 14.77
CA GLY A 332 33.98 -7.52 15.48
C GLY A 332 32.56 -7.03 15.66
N TRP A 333 31.76 -7.84 16.36
CA TRP A 333 30.47 -7.43 16.90
C TRP A 333 30.69 -6.60 18.16
N ASN A 334 30.19 -5.36 18.18
CA ASN A 334 30.33 -4.41 19.30
C ASN A 334 29.15 -4.56 20.26
N LEU A 335 29.26 -5.50 21.20
CA LEU A 335 28.22 -5.82 22.17
C LEU A 335 28.50 -5.13 23.51
N ARG A 336 27.64 -4.20 23.90
CA ARG A 336 27.75 -3.48 25.19
C ARG A 336 26.74 -3.98 26.21
N PHE A 337 27.24 -4.46 27.33
CA PHE A 337 26.43 -4.92 28.47
C PHE A 337 26.55 -3.97 29.65
N ARG A 338 25.48 -3.88 30.46
CA ARG A 338 25.42 -3.03 31.66
C ARG A 338 26.39 -3.45 32.77
N ARG A 339 26.86 -4.70 32.75
CA ARG A 339 27.80 -5.30 33.69
C ARG A 339 28.61 -6.41 33.01
N PRO A 340 29.74 -6.85 33.59
CA PRO A 340 30.41 -8.08 33.18
C PRO A 340 29.47 -9.28 33.25
N LEU A 341 29.69 -10.25 32.36
CA LEU A 341 28.95 -11.51 32.36
C LEU A 341 29.38 -12.35 33.56
N ASN A 342 28.41 -12.98 34.21
CA ASN A 342 28.69 -13.97 35.26
C ASN A 342 29.04 -15.32 34.62
N ASP A 343 29.71 -16.21 35.36
CA ASP A 343 30.21 -17.49 34.83
C ASP A 343 29.15 -18.34 34.12
N TRP A 344 27.90 -18.34 34.63
CA TRP A 344 26.80 -19.07 34.02
C TRP A 344 26.24 -18.42 32.74
N GLU A 345 26.48 -17.13 32.51
CA GLU A 345 26.09 -16.39 31.30
C GLU A 345 27.13 -16.51 30.19
N VAL A 346 28.38 -16.88 30.53
CA VAL A 346 29.47 -17.05 29.56
C VAL A 346 29.16 -18.13 28.54
N ASN A 347 28.61 -19.28 28.97
CA ASN A 347 28.24 -20.36 28.05
C ASN A 347 27.17 -19.91 27.03
N ARG A 348 26.16 -19.16 27.50
CA ARG A 348 25.13 -18.55 26.63
C ARG A 348 25.73 -17.56 25.64
N MET A 349 26.74 -16.81 26.06
CA MET A 349 27.45 -15.85 25.20
C MET A 349 28.28 -16.55 24.12
N VAL A 350 28.92 -17.68 24.43
CA VAL A 350 29.67 -18.48 23.45
C VAL A 350 28.72 -19.02 22.37
N GLU A 351 27.57 -19.59 22.76
CA GLU A 351 26.53 -20.01 21.82
C GLU A 351 26.06 -18.86 20.93
N PHE A 352 25.83 -17.70 21.53
CA PHE A 352 25.41 -16.49 20.84
C PHE A 352 26.45 -16.02 19.81
N LEU A 353 27.73 -15.96 20.19
CA LEU A 353 28.81 -15.57 19.28
C LEU A 353 29.00 -16.56 18.13
N ASN A 354 28.90 -17.86 18.39
CA ASN A 354 28.97 -18.89 17.35
C ASN A 354 27.88 -18.74 16.29
N ILE A 355 26.68 -18.30 16.69
CA ILE A 355 25.60 -17.98 15.76
C ILE A 355 25.95 -16.74 14.93
N LEU A 356 26.45 -15.69 15.57
CA LEU A 356 26.82 -14.43 14.92
C LEU A 356 28.04 -14.56 13.99
N GLU A 357 28.95 -15.47 14.27
CA GLU A 357 30.14 -15.71 13.44
C GLU A 357 29.78 -16.23 12.04
N ARG A 358 28.65 -16.94 11.90
CA ARG A 358 28.12 -17.37 10.60
C ARG A 358 27.72 -16.21 9.70
N TYR A 359 27.56 -15.01 10.26
CA TYR A 359 27.18 -13.77 9.57
C TYR A 359 28.29 -12.72 9.63
N LYS A 360 29.55 -13.16 9.68
CA LYS A 360 30.74 -12.30 9.79
C LYS A 360 30.91 -11.36 8.59
N GLU A 361 30.48 -11.78 7.40
CA GLU A 361 30.53 -10.98 6.18
C GLU A 361 29.10 -10.51 5.83
N LEU A 362 28.79 -9.28 6.22
CA LEU A 362 27.61 -8.58 5.71
C LEU A 362 27.84 -8.31 4.22
N SER A 363 26.84 -8.60 3.39
CA SER A 363 26.95 -8.30 1.96
C SER A 363 26.82 -6.80 1.73
N ASN A 364 27.55 -6.24 0.76
CA ASN A 364 27.45 -4.81 0.40
C ASN A 364 26.11 -4.38 -0.24
N GLY A 365 25.13 -5.28 -0.33
CA GLY A 365 23.81 -4.99 -0.89
C GLY A 365 22.82 -4.48 0.17
N GLU A 366 21.72 -3.88 -0.26
CA GLU A 366 20.66 -3.48 0.67
C GLU A 366 19.95 -4.69 1.32
N ASP A 367 19.50 -4.51 2.56
CA ASP A 367 18.60 -5.43 3.24
C ASP A 367 17.30 -5.63 2.45
N LYS A 368 16.85 -6.89 2.32
CA LYS A 368 15.66 -7.25 1.54
C LYS A 368 14.66 -8.07 2.35
N LEU A 369 13.39 -7.68 2.23
CA LEU A 369 12.29 -8.53 2.66
C LEU A 369 12.03 -9.60 1.59
N LEU A 370 11.92 -10.86 2.00
CA LEU A 370 11.60 -12.01 1.16
C LEU A 370 10.23 -12.56 1.52
N TRP A 371 9.41 -12.85 0.50
CA TRP A 371 8.10 -13.44 0.66
C TRP A 371 8.22 -14.97 0.74
N ALA A 372 8.13 -15.54 1.94
CA ALA A 372 8.39 -16.96 2.18
C ALA A 372 7.52 -17.94 1.36
N PRO A 373 6.24 -17.64 1.05
CA PRO A 373 5.42 -18.52 0.20
C PRO A 373 5.84 -18.59 -1.28
N ASP A 374 6.79 -17.78 -1.73
CA ASP A 374 7.34 -17.83 -3.09
C ASP A 374 8.79 -18.31 -3.06
N THR A 375 9.16 -19.22 -3.96
CA THR A 375 10.51 -19.82 -3.99
C THR A 375 11.59 -18.81 -4.33
N GLN A 376 11.25 -17.73 -5.05
CA GLN A 376 12.16 -16.64 -5.39
C GLN A 376 12.02 -15.45 -4.45
N GLY A 377 11.25 -15.59 -3.36
CA GLY A 377 11.03 -14.56 -2.36
C GLY A 377 10.25 -13.34 -2.87
N ARG A 378 9.59 -13.43 -4.03
CA ARG A 378 8.85 -12.30 -4.61
C ARG A 378 7.40 -12.30 -4.16
N PHE A 379 6.93 -11.12 -3.75
CA PHE A 379 5.53 -10.95 -3.43
C PHE A 379 4.67 -10.94 -4.70
N SER A 380 3.63 -11.76 -4.69
CA SER A 380 2.55 -11.68 -5.67
C SER A 380 1.20 -11.72 -4.95
N VAL A 381 0.23 -10.98 -5.49
CA VAL A 381 -1.15 -10.99 -4.95
C VAL A 381 -1.74 -12.40 -5.02
N GLY A 382 -1.40 -13.16 -6.06
CA GLY A 382 -1.88 -14.53 -6.24
C GLY A 382 -1.34 -15.50 -5.19
N THR A 383 -0.06 -15.41 -4.84
CA THR A 383 0.53 -16.24 -3.76
C THR A 383 -0.01 -15.82 -2.39
N ALA A 384 -0.18 -14.52 -2.13
CA ALA A 384 -0.81 -14.01 -0.91
C ALA A 384 -2.27 -14.48 -0.75
N TYR A 385 -3.05 -14.45 -1.84
CA TYR A 385 -4.43 -14.97 -1.85
C TYR A 385 -4.48 -16.47 -1.54
N ARG A 386 -3.69 -17.30 -2.26
CA ARG A 386 -3.66 -18.75 -2.03
C ARG A 386 -3.26 -19.13 -0.61
N ASN A 387 -2.25 -18.45 -0.05
CA ASN A 387 -1.81 -18.68 1.33
C ASN A 387 -2.89 -18.31 2.35
N SER A 388 -3.53 -17.15 2.16
CA SER A 388 -4.61 -16.69 3.04
C SER A 388 -5.86 -17.56 2.94
N GLN A 389 -6.17 -18.07 1.74
CA GLN A 389 -7.29 -18.98 1.51
C GLN A 389 -7.07 -20.31 2.22
N ARG A 390 -5.89 -20.93 2.09
CA ARG A 390 -5.56 -22.17 2.82
C ARG A 390 -5.71 -22.01 4.33
N THR A 391 -5.19 -20.90 4.88
CA THR A 391 -5.33 -20.60 6.31
C THR A 391 -6.80 -20.45 6.71
N HIS A 392 -7.64 -19.91 5.82
CA HIS A 392 -9.08 -19.80 6.06
C HIS A 392 -9.79 -21.15 5.99
N SER A 393 -9.48 -21.99 4.98
CA SER A 393 -10.04 -23.34 4.84
C SER A 393 -9.73 -24.20 6.07
N ILE A 394 -8.48 -24.17 6.56
CA ILE A 394 -8.09 -24.89 7.79
C ILE A 394 -8.92 -24.45 9.00
N LYS A 395 -9.18 -23.15 9.13
CA LYS A 395 -10.00 -22.63 10.24
C LYS A 395 -11.46 -23.06 10.14
N LEU A 396 -12.01 -23.15 8.93
CA LEU A 396 -13.39 -23.62 8.74
C LEU A 396 -13.52 -25.10 9.14
N LEU A 397 -12.58 -25.93 8.72
CA LEU A 397 -12.55 -27.35 9.10
C LEU A 397 -12.40 -27.54 10.62
N ALA A 398 -11.54 -26.74 11.26
CA ALA A 398 -11.40 -26.80 12.72
C ALA A 398 -12.71 -26.42 13.45
N MET A 399 -13.42 -25.40 12.97
CA MET A 399 -14.69 -24.98 13.56
C MET A 399 -15.83 -25.99 13.34
N GLU A 400 -15.80 -26.76 12.26
CA GLU A 400 -16.78 -27.83 12.02
C GLU A 400 -16.53 -29.02 12.96
N ASN A 401 -15.27 -29.38 13.18
CA ASN A 401 -14.91 -30.44 14.13
C ASN A 401 -15.28 -30.08 15.58
N ASP A 402 -15.14 -28.81 15.98
CA ASP A 402 -15.51 -28.32 17.32
C ASP A 402 -17.04 -28.26 17.55
N LEU A 403 -17.86 -28.35 16.49
CA LEU A 403 -19.32 -28.39 16.58
C LEU A 403 -19.88 -29.82 16.61
N GLU A 404 -19.06 -30.81 16.24
CA GLU A 404 -19.41 -32.24 16.25
C GLU A 404 -18.94 -32.95 17.55
N SER A 405 -18.12 -32.29 18.37
CA SER A 405 -17.71 -32.70 19.73
C SER A 405 -18.58 -32.05 20.80
#